data_AF-A0A6J8BYV9-F1
#
_entry.id   AF-A0A6J8BYV9-F1
#
_cell.length_a   1.000
_cell.length_b   1.000
_cell.length_c   1.000
_cell.angle_alpha   90.00
_cell.angle_beta   90.00
_cell.angle_gamma   90.00
#
_symmetry.space_group_name_H-M   'P 1'
#
loop_
_entity.id
_entity.type
_entity.pdbx_description
1 polymer ?
#
loop_
_entity_poly.entity_id
_entity_poly.type
_entity_poly.pdbx_seq_one_letter_code
_entity_poly.pdbx_strand_id
1 'polypeptide(L)'
;MDTFISDREIMADEPDDAISVVDVYDQAASIGKEFERMIETFGVEAVTDLMPKVIKALENLESLAARYERENTEITELRTTIQKLEAEKNEKAQERMKYEEELEQIEENWHRETKDLYNSINRLEIDNRRLKEHLQNQTVAVKEEVAAVTKQTEEKEIEVLMKLKDTVDKQRDELRKQKRDLSQKNVDCEALQTQLEQVVKVNTELRKKNQTHKKQSRTLLEEKSELEAQLVDKEQQIHQIQEIMRDQESQEDDRVDTPTQEKSNPLREVEVDEEPHQKNLHEDIIEHSVDNFIPNDESTDESLEKLQQKLSMVGKMVIDLKDPNRPRFTLNELRTVLLERNELKTKLIAVEEELADYKPKSQRTKKKGDSYTGEELPVYGPINKEPYEKLYPGRRRESGIRKFFRSLFGTSPSTSPVQERRRSHQH
;
A
#
# COMPACT_ATOMS: atom_id res chain seq x y z
N MET A 1 45.21 -64.20 -1.04
CA MET A 1 46.37 -65.05 -1.39
C MET A 1 47.19 -65.24 -0.12
N ASP A 2 46.65 -65.99 0.82
CA ASP A 2 46.77 -65.60 2.23
C ASP A 2 47.67 -66.59 2.97
N THR A 3 48.93 -66.21 3.14
CA THR A 3 49.84 -66.85 4.08
C THR A 3 49.43 -66.47 5.51
N PHE A 4 48.28 -67.02 5.95
CA PHE A 4 48.05 -67.27 7.36
C PHE A 4 49.10 -68.30 7.79
N ILE A 5 50.24 -67.78 8.26
CA ILE A 5 51.23 -68.58 8.98
C ILE A 5 50.54 -69.07 10.25
N SER A 6 50.82 -70.31 10.65
CA SER A 6 50.19 -70.98 11.79
C SER A 6 50.70 -70.45 13.13
N ASP A 7 50.57 -69.15 13.40
CA ASP A 7 51.04 -68.52 14.66
C ASP A 7 50.38 -69.12 15.92
N ARG A 8 49.29 -69.88 15.74
CA ARG A 8 48.64 -70.72 16.77
C ARG A 8 49.45 -71.95 17.20
N GLU A 9 50.51 -72.29 16.49
CA GLU A 9 51.31 -73.51 16.69
C GLU A 9 52.65 -73.23 17.41
N ILE A 10 52.89 -71.96 17.79
CA ILE A 10 54.06 -71.49 18.57
C ILE A 10 53.72 -71.37 20.08
N MET A 11 52.46 -71.64 20.46
CA MET A 11 51.91 -71.49 21.82
C MET A 11 51.44 -72.83 22.41
N ALA A 12 52.13 -73.91 22.07
CA ALA A 12 52.12 -75.15 22.84
C ALA A 12 53.35 -75.12 23.76
N ASP A 13 53.13 -74.85 25.05
CA ASP A 13 54.19 -75.06 26.05
C ASP A 13 54.38 -76.58 26.26
N GLU A 14 55.28 -77.19 25.49
CA GLU A 14 56.00 -78.34 26.02
C GLU A 14 56.88 -77.83 27.16
N PRO A 15 56.78 -78.39 28.38
CA PRO A 15 57.73 -78.10 29.43
C PRO A 15 59.05 -78.77 29.06
N ASP A 16 59.94 -78.02 28.40
CA ASP A 16 61.37 -78.39 28.35
C ASP A 16 61.82 -78.69 29.78
N ASP A 17 62.36 -79.89 30.02
CA ASP A 17 63.04 -80.28 31.27
C ASP A 17 64.35 -79.49 31.40
N ALA A 18 64.19 -78.18 31.63
CA ALA A 18 65.22 -77.18 31.64
C ALA A 18 66.05 -77.29 32.92
N ILE A 19 67.26 -77.84 32.78
CA ILE A 19 68.25 -77.92 33.86
C ILE A 19 68.54 -76.50 34.37
N SER A 20 67.99 -76.19 35.55
CA SER A 20 68.23 -74.93 36.25
C SER A 20 69.61 -74.92 36.91
N VAL A 21 70.06 -73.75 37.35
CA VAL A 21 71.26 -73.61 38.18
C VAL A 21 71.14 -74.47 39.44
N VAL A 22 69.94 -74.57 40.03
CA VAL A 22 69.67 -75.38 41.24
C VAL A 22 69.90 -76.87 40.97
N ASP A 23 69.44 -77.38 39.81
CA ASP A 23 69.64 -78.78 39.43
C ASP A 23 71.13 -79.13 39.26
N VAL A 24 71.96 -78.17 38.80
CA VAL A 24 73.41 -78.35 38.73
C VAL A 24 74.04 -78.44 40.12
N TYR A 25 73.58 -77.64 41.09
CA TYR A 25 74.03 -77.71 42.48
C TYR A 25 73.63 -79.03 43.16
N ASP A 26 72.41 -79.54 42.92
CA ASP A 26 71.97 -80.83 43.46
C ASP A 26 72.71 -82.02 42.81
N GLN A 27 72.99 -81.96 41.51
CA GLN A 27 73.87 -82.92 40.83
C GLN A 27 75.30 -82.88 41.40
N ALA A 28 75.87 -81.70 41.61
CA ALA A 28 77.19 -81.53 42.22
C ALA A 28 77.25 -82.09 43.65
N ALA A 29 76.21 -81.86 44.46
CA ALA A 29 76.10 -82.40 45.82
C ALA A 29 75.93 -83.94 45.85
N SER A 30 75.30 -84.53 44.84
CA SER A 30 75.21 -85.98 44.67
C SER A 30 76.57 -86.57 44.28
N ILE A 31 77.25 -85.98 43.29
CA ILE A 31 78.59 -86.38 42.83
C ILE A 31 79.63 -86.24 43.95
N GLY A 32 79.52 -85.21 44.80
CA GLY A 32 80.38 -85.02 45.97
C GLY A 32 80.35 -86.22 46.94
N LYS A 33 79.16 -86.74 47.25
CA LYS A 33 78.98 -87.90 48.14
C LYS A 33 79.55 -89.21 47.57
N GLU A 34 79.52 -89.37 46.25
CA GLU A 34 80.19 -90.49 45.58
C GLU A 34 81.72 -90.34 45.62
N PHE A 35 82.25 -89.13 45.49
CA PHE A 35 83.68 -88.87 45.68
C PHE A 35 84.13 -89.08 47.14
N GLU A 36 83.34 -88.68 48.14
CA GLU A 36 83.60 -88.98 49.56
C GLU A 36 83.73 -90.49 49.78
N ARG A 37 82.76 -91.29 49.30
CA ARG A 37 82.77 -92.75 49.41
C ARG A 37 83.96 -93.39 48.67
N MET A 38 84.37 -92.83 47.52
CA MET A 38 85.57 -93.26 46.81
C MET A 38 86.85 -92.97 47.60
N ILE A 39 86.95 -91.80 48.23
CA ILE A 39 88.11 -91.42 49.07
C ILE A 39 88.20 -92.32 50.32
N GLU A 40 87.07 -92.63 50.96
CA GLU A 40 87.01 -93.57 52.09
C GLU A 40 87.48 -94.99 51.71
N THR A 41 87.19 -95.44 50.48
CA THR A 41 87.43 -96.82 50.04
C THR A 41 88.81 -97.02 49.40
N PHE A 42 89.30 -96.04 48.62
CA PHE A 42 90.51 -96.16 47.80
C PHE A 42 91.60 -95.13 48.13
N GLY A 43 91.35 -94.22 49.07
CA GLY A 43 92.25 -93.12 49.40
C GLY A 43 92.16 -91.93 48.43
N VAL A 44 92.72 -90.79 48.85
CA VAL A 44 92.59 -89.50 48.14
C VAL A 44 93.20 -89.55 46.73
N GLU A 45 94.31 -90.28 46.55
CA GLU A 45 95.06 -90.35 45.29
C GLU A 45 94.23 -90.85 44.09
N ALA A 46 93.21 -91.68 44.33
CA ALA A 46 92.30 -92.15 43.29
C ALA A 46 91.41 -91.04 42.69
N VAL A 47 91.31 -89.88 43.35
CA VAL A 47 90.35 -88.82 43.02
C VAL A 47 91.01 -87.49 42.65
N THR A 48 92.25 -87.23 43.14
CA THR A 48 92.99 -85.96 42.97
C THR A 48 93.01 -85.42 41.54
N ASP A 49 93.29 -86.27 40.55
CA ASP A 49 93.40 -85.87 39.14
C ASP A 49 92.05 -85.80 38.40
N LEU A 50 90.97 -86.29 39.00
CA LEU A 50 89.64 -86.34 38.40
C LEU A 50 88.74 -85.19 38.91
N MET A 51 88.79 -84.90 40.21
CA MET A 51 87.96 -83.87 40.85
C MET A 51 88.06 -82.49 40.16
N PRO A 52 89.24 -81.94 39.80
CA PRO A 52 89.33 -80.65 39.10
C PRO A 52 88.70 -80.66 37.70
N LYS A 53 88.64 -81.83 37.04
CA LYS A 53 88.02 -81.99 35.71
C LYS A 53 86.50 -82.03 35.82
N VAL A 54 85.98 -82.67 36.87
CA VAL A 54 84.53 -82.73 37.14
C VAL A 54 84.00 -81.41 37.69
N ILE A 55 84.74 -80.72 38.58
CA ILE A 55 84.44 -79.34 38.98
C ILE A 55 84.34 -78.45 37.73
N LYS A 56 85.35 -78.47 36.85
CA LYS A 56 85.32 -77.67 35.62
C LYS A 56 84.17 -78.05 34.65
N ALA A 57 83.71 -79.29 34.66
CA ALA A 57 82.53 -79.70 33.89
C ALA A 57 81.24 -79.12 34.49
N LEU A 58 81.12 -79.11 35.83
CA LEU A 58 79.99 -78.54 36.56
C LEU A 58 79.97 -77.01 36.48
N GLU A 59 81.11 -76.32 36.60
CA GLU A 59 81.26 -74.87 36.37
C GLU A 59 80.77 -74.47 34.96
N ASN A 60 81.15 -75.25 33.94
CA ASN A 60 80.65 -75.03 32.57
C ASN A 60 79.14 -75.26 32.49
N LEU A 61 78.60 -76.31 33.12
CA LEU A 61 77.18 -76.62 33.12
C LEU A 61 76.36 -75.56 33.86
N GLU A 62 76.83 -75.06 35.01
CA GLU A 62 76.25 -73.93 35.73
C GLU A 62 76.23 -72.68 34.83
N SER A 63 77.33 -72.38 34.13
CA SER A 63 77.39 -71.22 33.23
C SER A 63 76.42 -71.31 32.04
N LEU A 64 76.07 -72.54 31.62
CA LEU A 64 75.09 -72.82 30.58
C LEU A 64 73.66 -72.73 31.12
N ALA A 65 73.37 -73.32 32.28
CA ALA A 65 72.08 -73.22 32.97
C ALA A 65 71.74 -71.75 33.30
N ALA A 66 72.68 -71.04 33.93
CA ALA A 66 72.57 -69.61 34.24
C ALA A 66 72.50 -68.71 32.98
N ARG A 67 72.81 -69.23 31.78
CA ARG A 67 72.57 -68.54 30.51
C ARG A 67 71.20 -68.89 29.95
N TYR A 68 70.81 -70.17 29.98
CA TYR A 68 69.51 -70.65 29.54
C TYR A 68 68.37 -69.98 30.33
N GLU A 69 68.47 -69.90 31.66
CA GLU A 69 67.49 -69.19 32.51
C GLU A 69 67.29 -67.75 32.05
N ARG A 70 68.38 -67.01 31.78
CA ARG A 70 68.32 -65.62 31.31
C ARG A 70 67.69 -65.51 29.92
N GLU A 71 68.09 -66.37 28.99
CA GLU A 71 67.53 -66.39 27.63
C GLU A 71 66.04 -66.78 27.66
N ASN A 72 65.61 -67.65 28.58
CA ASN A 72 64.20 -67.99 28.78
C ASN A 72 63.40 -66.86 29.47
N THR A 73 64.00 -66.12 30.41
CA THR A 73 63.37 -64.88 30.93
C THR A 73 63.23 -63.82 29.83
N GLU A 74 64.21 -63.65 28.96
CA GLU A 74 64.10 -62.73 27.81
C GLU A 74 63.02 -63.18 26.82
N ILE A 75 62.95 -64.48 26.50
CA ILE A 75 61.90 -65.05 25.63
C ILE A 75 60.50 -64.85 26.24
N THR A 76 60.32 -65.09 27.54
CA THR A 76 59.02 -64.90 28.20
C THR A 76 58.64 -63.43 28.31
N GLU A 77 59.57 -62.53 28.65
CA GLU A 77 59.35 -61.09 28.60
C GLU A 77 58.92 -60.64 27.20
N LEU A 78 59.68 -61.01 26.15
CA LEU A 78 59.38 -60.72 24.75
C LEU A 78 58.00 -61.25 24.33
N ARG A 79 57.65 -62.51 24.66
CA ARG A 79 56.31 -63.07 24.45
C ARG A 79 55.22 -62.19 25.08
N THR A 80 55.39 -61.71 26.32
CA THR A 80 54.39 -60.79 26.92
C THR A 80 54.35 -59.41 26.26
N THR A 81 55.48 -58.89 25.75
CA THR A 81 55.48 -57.60 25.03
C THR A 81 54.77 -57.71 23.68
N ILE A 82 54.94 -58.83 22.97
CA ILE A 82 54.23 -59.11 21.72
C ILE A 82 52.72 -59.15 21.99
N GLN A 83 52.27 -59.94 22.97
CA GLN A 83 50.85 -60.03 23.35
C GLN A 83 50.25 -58.65 23.72
N LYS A 84 50.99 -57.81 24.46
CA LYS A 84 50.57 -56.44 24.80
C LYS A 84 50.44 -55.55 23.55
N LEU A 85 51.43 -55.58 22.66
CA LEU A 85 51.44 -54.79 21.41
C LEU A 85 50.35 -55.26 20.43
N GLU A 86 50.04 -56.55 20.40
CA GLU A 86 48.94 -57.12 19.59
C GLU A 86 47.57 -56.71 20.13
N ALA A 87 47.39 -56.73 21.46
CA ALA A 87 46.19 -56.22 22.10
C ALA A 87 45.99 -54.72 21.81
N GLU A 88 47.02 -53.90 22.02
CA GLU A 88 47.00 -52.45 21.75
C GLU A 88 46.72 -52.15 20.26
N LYS A 89 47.32 -52.92 19.34
CA LYS A 89 47.09 -52.84 17.89
C LYS A 89 45.64 -53.16 17.53
N ASN A 90 45.03 -54.16 18.18
CA ASN A 90 43.65 -54.59 17.96
C ASN A 90 42.65 -53.58 18.56
N GLU A 91 42.86 -53.13 19.79
CA GLU A 91 42.08 -52.08 20.45
C GLU A 91 42.03 -50.82 19.59
N LYS A 92 43.20 -50.31 19.18
CA LYS A 92 43.30 -49.15 18.28
C LYS A 92 42.68 -49.38 16.90
N ALA A 93 42.54 -50.63 16.44
CA ALA A 93 41.83 -50.95 15.21
C ALA A 93 40.30 -50.91 15.40
N GLN A 94 39.80 -51.38 16.55
CA GLN A 94 38.39 -51.30 16.93
C GLN A 94 37.95 -49.85 17.20
N GLU A 95 38.81 -49.03 17.81
CA GLU A 95 38.60 -47.58 17.95
C GLU A 95 38.42 -46.92 16.57
N ARG A 96 39.35 -47.16 15.63
CA ARG A 96 39.26 -46.63 14.26
C ARG A 96 37.99 -47.09 13.55
N MET A 97 37.60 -48.36 13.69
CA MET A 97 36.37 -48.89 13.10
C MET A 97 35.13 -48.17 13.65
N LYS A 98 35.03 -47.96 14.96
CA LYS A 98 33.93 -47.20 15.57
C LYS A 98 33.90 -45.74 15.12
N TYR A 99 35.04 -45.08 15.03
CA TYR A 99 35.11 -43.70 14.55
C TYR A 99 34.72 -43.57 13.07
N GLU A 100 35.02 -44.56 12.23
CA GLU A 100 34.53 -44.61 10.85
C GLU A 100 33.01 -44.81 10.81
N GLU A 101 32.47 -45.76 11.59
CA GLU A 101 31.02 -46.02 11.71
C GLU A 101 30.24 -44.80 12.26
N GLU A 102 30.81 -44.06 13.21
CA GLU A 102 30.25 -42.80 13.73
C GLU A 102 30.29 -41.69 12.67
N LEU A 103 31.37 -41.61 11.88
CA LEU A 103 31.51 -40.62 10.81
C LEU A 103 30.52 -40.90 9.66
N GLU A 104 30.40 -42.14 9.21
CA GLU A 104 29.41 -42.56 8.19
C GLU A 104 27.97 -42.23 8.63
N GLN A 105 27.64 -42.44 9.92
CA GLN A 105 26.34 -42.07 10.48
C GLN A 105 26.11 -40.55 10.50
N ILE A 106 27.14 -39.75 10.80
CA ILE A 106 27.06 -38.28 10.75
C ILE A 106 26.86 -37.81 9.30
N GLU A 107 27.57 -38.39 8.33
CA GLU A 107 27.41 -38.07 6.91
C GLU A 107 26.03 -38.47 6.37
N GLU A 108 25.51 -39.65 6.71
CA GLU A 108 24.18 -40.08 6.27
C GLU A 108 23.07 -39.22 6.89
N ASN A 109 23.18 -38.86 8.17
CA ASN A 109 22.25 -37.93 8.82
C ASN A 109 22.31 -36.53 8.19
N TRP A 110 23.52 -35.99 7.94
CA TRP A 110 23.67 -34.69 7.28
C TRP A 110 23.11 -34.69 5.85
N HIS A 111 23.31 -35.77 5.09
CA HIS A 111 22.68 -35.94 3.78
C HIS A 111 21.15 -36.04 3.87
N ARG A 112 20.61 -36.71 4.89
CA ARG A 112 19.16 -36.82 5.14
C ARG A 112 18.54 -35.46 5.48
N GLU A 113 19.14 -34.73 6.42
CA GLU A 113 18.71 -33.37 6.80
C GLU A 113 18.80 -32.40 5.62
N THR A 114 19.92 -32.40 4.88
CA THR A 114 20.09 -31.56 3.69
C THR A 114 19.02 -31.84 2.64
N LYS A 115 18.68 -33.11 2.42
CA LYS A 115 17.62 -33.54 1.51
C LYS A 115 16.24 -33.09 1.98
N ASP A 116 15.93 -33.19 3.27
CA ASP A 116 14.61 -32.81 3.80
C ASP A 116 14.41 -31.30 3.94
N LEU A 117 15.49 -30.54 4.21
CA LEU A 117 15.50 -29.09 4.04
C LEU A 117 15.28 -28.69 2.59
N TYR A 118 15.96 -29.33 1.63
CA TYR A 118 15.76 -29.10 0.20
C TYR A 118 14.32 -29.45 -0.25
N ASN A 119 13.76 -30.56 0.23
CA ASN A 119 12.35 -30.94 -0.01
C ASN A 119 11.39 -29.87 0.55
N SER A 120 11.69 -29.31 1.72
CA SER A 120 10.88 -28.27 2.38
C SER A 120 10.93 -26.94 1.63
N ILE A 121 12.12 -26.52 1.16
CA ILE A 121 12.30 -25.34 0.31
C ILE A 121 11.50 -25.49 -0.98
N ASN A 122 11.60 -26.63 -1.68
CA ASN A 122 10.83 -26.88 -2.91
C ASN A 122 9.31 -26.80 -2.69
N ARG A 123 8.78 -27.33 -1.58
CA ARG A 123 7.35 -27.20 -1.24
C ARG A 123 6.97 -25.73 -1.03
N LEU A 124 7.75 -24.99 -0.24
CA LEU A 124 7.52 -23.56 0.01
C LEU A 124 7.63 -22.72 -1.27
N GLU A 125 8.52 -23.04 -2.20
CA GLU A 125 8.60 -22.38 -3.51
C GLU A 125 7.39 -22.66 -4.40
N ILE A 126 6.89 -23.90 -4.42
CA ILE A 126 5.68 -24.29 -5.16
C ILE A 126 4.46 -23.57 -4.59
N ASP A 127 4.30 -23.52 -3.27
CA ASP A 127 3.15 -22.88 -2.64
C ASP A 127 3.24 -21.34 -2.71
N ASN A 128 4.43 -20.75 -2.59
CA ASN A 128 4.63 -19.32 -2.90
C ASN A 128 4.29 -19.00 -4.37
N ARG A 129 4.56 -19.89 -5.31
CA ARG A 129 4.20 -19.71 -6.73
C ARG A 129 2.68 -19.75 -6.91
N ARG A 130 2.01 -20.77 -6.35
CA ARG A 130 0.54 -20.90 -6.34
C ARG A 130 -0.15 -19.69 -5.70
N LEU A 131 0.38 -19.17 -4.58
CA LEU A 131 -0.16 -17.99 -3.92
C LEU A 131 0.01 -16.72 -4.75
N LYS A 132 1.15 -16.56 -5.46
CA LYS A 132 1.36 -15.45 -6.41
C LYS A 132 0.43 -15.55 -7.61
N GLU A 133 0.24 -16.74 -8.18
CA GLU A 133 -0.71 -17.01 -9.26
C GLU A 133 -2.16 -16.73 -8.81
N HIS A 134 -2.56 -17.15 -7.61
CA HIS A 134 -3.88 -16.88 -7.05
C HIS A 134 -4.10 -15.37 -6.80
N LEU A 135 -3.12 -14.67 -6.20
CA LEU A 135 -3.20 -13.23 -5.98
C LEU A 135 -3.25 -12.45 -7.30
N GLN A 136 -2.51 -12.88 -8.32
CA GLN A 136 -2.55 -12.30 -9.66
C GLN A 136 -3.92 -12.50 -10.30
N ASN A 137 -4.48 -13.71 -10.25
CA ASN A 137 -5.80 -14.02 -10.80
C ASN A 137 -6.91 -13.25 -10.07
N GLN A 138 -6.84 -13.14 -8.74
CA GLN A 138 -7.75 -12.31 -7.94
C GLN A 138 -7.62 -10.82 -8.30
N THR A 139 -6.39 -10.33 -8.52
CA THR A 139 -6.14 -8.94 -8.95
C THR A 139 -6.68 -8.66 -10.35
N VAL A 140 -6.69 -9.65 -11.25
CA VAL A 140 -7.33 -9.54 -12.58
C VAL A 140 -8.85 -9.53 -12.43
N ALA A 141 -9.43 -10.50 -11.70
CA ALA A 141 -10.88 -10.58 -11.49
C ALA A 141 -11.47 -9.31 -10.87
N VAL A 142 -10.81 -8.73 -9.84
CA VAL A 142 -11.25 -7.46 -9.23
C VAL A 142 -11.15 -6.28 -10.20
N LYS A 143 -10.15 -6.25 -11.09
CA LYS A 143 -10.06 -5.22 -12.14
C LYS A 143 -11.14 -5.36 -13.20
N GLU A 144 -11.48 -6.59 -13.58
CA GLU A 144 -12.56 -6.88 -14.52
C GLU A 144 -13.93 -6.55 -13.93
N GLU A 145 -14.17 -6.87 -12.65
CA GLU A 145 -15.36 -6.49 -11.91
C GLU A 145 -15.50 -4.96 -11.80
N VAL A 146 -14.44 -4.24 -11.40
CA VAL A 146 -14.44 -2.78 -11.36
C VAL A 146 -14.71 -2.18 -12.73
N ALA A 147 -14.08 -2.69 -13.80
CA ALA A 147 -14.30 -2.21 -15.17
C ALA A 147 -15.73 -2.48 -15.69
N ALA A 148 -16.33 -3.60 -15.29
CA ALA A 148 -17.73 -3.91 -15.59
C ALA A 148 -18.69 -2.96 -14.84
N VAL A 149 -18.40 -2.65 -13.57
CA VAL A 149 -19.17 -1.69 -12.76
C VAL A 149 -19.06 -0.27 -13.32
N THR A 150 -17.85 0.21 -13.66
CA THR A 150 -17.69 1.57 -14.23
C THR A 150 -18.41 1.71 -15.56
N LYS A 151 -18.31 0.71 -16.45
CA LYS A 151 -19.07 0.67 -17.70
C LYS A 151 -20.58 0.69 -17.46
N GLN A 152 -21.08 -0.03 -16.45
CA GLN A 152 -22.51 -0.01 -16.10
C GLN A 152 -22.94 1.34 -15.48
N THR A 153 -22.08 2.06 -14.78
CA THR A 153 -22.38 3.44 -14.33
C THR A 153 -22.37 4.44 -15.47
N GLU A 154 -21.40 4.36 -16.38
CA GLU A 154 -21.34 5.18 -17.60
C GLU A 154 -22.59 5.00 -18.47
N GLU A 155 -23.05 3.75 -18.67
CA GLU A 155 -24.29 3.44 -19.40
C GLU A 155 -25.54 4.06 -18.76
N LYS A 156 -25.63 4.05 -17.42
CA LYS A 156 -26.73 4.69 -16.67
C LYS A 156 -26.66 6.21 -16.72
N GLU A 157 -25.47 6.80 -16.64
CA GLU A 157 -25.26 8.24 -16.77
C GLU A 157 -25.67 8.73 -18.17
N ILE A 158 -25.29 7.99 -19.22
CA ILE A 158 -25.73 8.26 -20.60
C ILE A 158 -27.26 8.15 -20.73
N GLU A 159 -27.90 7.15 -20.10
CA GLU A 159 -29.36 7.01 -20.11
C GLU A 159 -30.05 8.20 -19.42
N VAL A 160 -29.51 8.68 -18.29
CA VAL A 160 -30.02 9.87 -17.58
C VAL A 160 -29.81 11.14 -18.40
N LEU A 161 -28.63 11.33 -19.01
CA LEU A 161 -28.34 12.46 -19.89
C LEU A 161 -29.26 12.49 -21.12
N MET A 162 -29.58 11.33 -21.70
CA MET A 162 -30.53 11.22 -22.81
C MET A 162 -31.96 11.59 -22.38
N LYS A 163 -32.42 11.10 -21.23
CA LYS A 163 -33.72 11.48 -20.64
C LYS A 163 -33.80 12.98 -20.37
N LEU A 164 -32.75 13.57 -19.79
CA LEU A 164 -32.66 15.02 -19.53
C LEU A 164 -32.71 15.82 -20.83
N LYS A 165 -31.93 15.44 -21.84
CA LYS A 165 -31.95 16.05 -23.18
C LYS A 165 -33.36 16.03 -23.77
N ASP A 166 -34.06 14.90 -23.71
CA ASP A 166 -35.42 14.77 -24.24
C ASP A 166 -36.44 15.61 -23.47
N THR A 167 -36.27 15.81 -22.15
CA THR A 167 -37.09 16.78 -21.41
C THR A 167 -36.78 18.24 -21.79
N VAL A 168 -35.51 18.59 -22.02
CA VAL A 168 -35.11 19.93 -22.46
C VAL A 168 -35.62 20.24 -23.87
N ASP A 169 -35.57 19.27 -24.79
CA ASP A 169 -36.10 19.46 -26.15
C ASP A 169 -37.63 19.56 -26.17
N LYS A 170 -38.35 18.80 -25.32
CA LYS A 170 -39.79 18.99 -25.10
C LYS A 170 -40.11 20.39 -24.54
N GLN A 171 -39.40 20.83 -23.50
CA GLN A 171 -39.57 22.18 -22.92
C GLN A 171 -39.26 23.28 -23.95
N ARG A 172 -38.27 23.09 -24.82
CA ARG A 172 -37.96 24.02 -25.93
C ARG A 172 -39.13 24.10 -26.92
N ASP A 173 -39.76 23.00 -27.28
CA ASP A 173 -40.91 22.99 -28.18
C ASP A 173 -42.21 23.50 -27.54
N GLU A 174 -42.40 23.29 -26.24
CA GLU A 174 -43.46 23.92 -25.45
C GLU A 174 -43.27 25.45 -25.38
N LEU A 175 -42.06 25.94 -25.08
CA LEU A 175 -41.73 27.37 -25.12
C LEU A 175 -41.89 27.97 -26.52
N ARG A 176 -41.49 27.25 -27.58
CA ARG A 176 -41.74 27.65 -28.98
C ARG A 176 -43.23 27.71 -29.29
N LYS A 177 -44.05 26.80 -28.75
CA LYS A 177 -45.51 26.83 -28.89
C LYS A 177 -46.11 28.04 -28.16
N GLN A 178 -45.83 28.18 -26.87
CA GLN A 178 -46.29 29.32 -26.06
C GLN A 178 -45.90 30.68 -26.68
N LYS A 179 -44.69 30.79 -27.25
CA LYS A 179 -44.25 32.01 -27.95
C LYS A 179 -45.06 32.30 -29.22
N ARG A 180 -45.48 31.28 -29.98
CA ARG A 180 -46.41 31.45 -31.11
C ARG A 180 -47.81 31.84 -30.63
N ASP A 181 -48.31 31.17 -29.61
CA ASP A 181 -49.64 31.42 -29.04
C ASP A 181 -49.74 32.86 -28.47
N LEU A 182 -48.70 33.33 -27.77
CA LEU A 182 -48.56 34.73 -27.33
C LEU A 182 -48.47 35.71 -28.50
N SER A 183 -47.69 35.39 -29.55
CA SER A 183 -47.57 36.24 -30.73
C SER A 183 -48.90 36.38 -31.47
N GLN A 184 -49.71 35.31 -31.56
CA GLN A 184 -51.05 35.37 -32.11
C GLN A 184 -51.97 36.22 -31.22
N LYS A 185 -51.92 36.04 -29.90
CA LYS A 185 -52.73 36.85 -28.97
C LYS A 185 -52.37 38.34 -29.01
N ASN A 186 -51.11 38.70 -29.27
CA ASN A 186 -50.71 40.08 -29.50
C ASN A 186 -51.38 40.66 -30.76
N VAL A 187 -51.36 39.93 -31.87
CA VAL A 187 -52.04 40.34 -33.13
C VAL A 187 -53.56 40.41 -32.94
N ASP A 188 -54.17 39.48 -32.20
CA ASP A 188 -55.59 39.53 -31.84
C ASP A 188 -55.91 40.82 -31.05
N CYS A 189 -55.07 41.21 -30.09
CA CYS A 189 -55.21 42.43 -29.29
C CYS A 189 -55.03 43.70 -30.13
N GLU A 190 -54.03 43.76 -31.01
CA GLU A 190 -53.81 44.89 -31.94
C GLU A 190 -55.00 45.07 -32.91
N ALA A 191 -55.58 43.97 -33.40
CA ALA A 191 -56.78 44.01 -34.22
C ALA A 191 -58.01 44.52 -33.43
N LEU A 192 -58.20 44.06 -32.18
CA LEU A 192 -59.28 44.54 -31.31
C LEU A 192 -59.10 46.00 -30.90
N GLN A 193 -57.88 46.47 -30.64
CA GLN A 193 -57.59 47.89 -30.42
C GLN A 193 -57.92 48.71 -31.66
N THR A 194 -57.54 48.24 -32.86
CA THR A 194 -57.86 48.92 -34.13
C THR A 194 -59.37 49.04 -34.33
N GLN A 195 -60.15 48.00 -34.00
CA GLN A 195 -61.62 48.04 -34.03
C GLN A 195 -62.18 49.03 -32.99
N LEU A 196 -61.66 49.02 -31.76
CA LEU A 196 -62.05 49.97 -30.71
C LEU A 196 -61.81 51.42 -31.15
N GLU A 197 -60.65 51.72 -31.73
CA GLU A 197 -60.35 53.05 -32.27
C GLU A 197 -61.30 53.47 -33.41
N GLN A 198 -61.69 52.55 -34.30
CA GLN A 198 -62.69 52.82 -35.34
C GLN A 198 -64.06 53.13 -34.72
N VAL A 199 -64.50 52.35 -33.73
CA VAL A 199 -65.76 52.59 -33.00
C VAL A 199 -65.72 53.93 -32.27
N VAL A 200 -64.59 54.30 -31.64
CA VAL A 200 -64.40 55.61 -31.00
C VAL A 200 -64.50 56.73 -32.03
N LYS A 201 -63.82 56.62 -33.19
CA LYS A 201 -63.90 57.60 -34.29
C LYS A 201 -65.36 57.81 -34.73
N VAL A 202 -66.09 56.74 -35.06
CA VAL A 202 -67.52 56.79 -35.44
C VAL A 202 -68.40 57.35 -34.30
N ASN A 203 -68.12 57.01 -33.04
CA ASN A 203 -68.86 57.56 -31.90
C ASN A 203 -68.65 59.08 -31.77
N THR A 204 -67.43 59.59 -31.98
CA THR A 204 -67.19 61.05 -31.98
C THR A 204 -67.84 61.76 -33.16
N GLU A 205 -67.90 61.14 -34.35
CA GLU A 205 -68.66 61.68 -35.49
C GLU A 205 -70.16 61.72 -35.23
N LEU A 206 -70.73 60.66 -34.65
CA LEU A 206 -72.14 60.63 -34.26
C LEU A 206 -72.45 61.66 -33.17
N ARG A 207 -71.56 61.89 -32.20
CA ARG A 207 -71.68 62.98 -31.22
C ARG A 207 -71.67 64.35 -31.90
N LYS A 208 -70.76 64.59 -32.85
CA LYS A 208 -70.71 65.84 -33.65
C LYS A 208 -71.99 66.04 -34.46
N LYS A 209 -72.48 65.01 -35.18
CA LYS A 209 -73.75 65.04 -35.95
C LYS A 209 -74.96 65.31 -35.06
N ASN A 210 -75.03 64.67 -33.89
CA ASN A 210 -76.07 64.93 -32.88
C ASN A 210 -75.98 66.39 -32.35
N GLN A 211 -74.78 66.90 -32.09
CA GLN A 211 -74.58 68.30 -31.68
C GLN A 211 -74.99 69.30 -32.78
N THR A 212 -74.71 69.02 -34.06
CA THR A 212 -75.18 69.88 -35.16
C THR A 212 -76.69 69.82 -35.34
N HIS A 213 -77.32 68.64 -35.24
CA HIS A 213 -78.78 68.54 -35.27
C HIS A 213 -79.45 69.20 -34.06
N LYS A 214 -78.84 69.15 -32.87
CA LYS A 214 -79.29 69.91 -31.70
C LYS A 214 -79.18 71.42 -31.89
N LYS A 215 -78.14 71.92 -32.57
CA LYS A 215 -78.04 73.35 -32.95
C LYS A 215 -79.13 73.72 -33.97
N GLN A 216 -79.27 72.97 -35.06
CA GLN A 216 -80.33 73.17 -36.05
C GLN A 216 -81.74 73.15 -35.42
N SER A 217 -82.00 72.22 -34.49
CA SER A 217 -83.27 72.12 -33.78
C SER A 217 -83.51 73.23 -32.75
N ARG A 218 -82.48 74.00 -32.37
CA ARG A 218 -82.63 75.24 -31.60
C ARG A 218 -82.93 76.41 -32.53
N THR A 219 -82.18 76.57 -33.61
CA THR A 219 -82.43 77.63 -34.61
C THR A 219 -83.81 77.52 -35.25
N LEU A 220 -84.29 76.32 -35.57
CA LEU A 220 -85.67 76.11 -36.04
C LEU A 220 -86.74 76.37 -34.95
N LEU A 221 -86.39 76.32 -33.67
CA LEU A 221 -87.27 76.65 -32.55
C LEU A 221 -87.27 78.17 -32.29
N GLU A 222 -86.10 78.82 -32.45
CA GLU A 222 -85.89 80.27 -32.44
C GLU A 222 -86.69 80.91 -33.59
N GLU A 223 -86.45 80.49 -34.85
CA GLU A 223 -87.22 80.89 -36.05
C GLU A 223 -88.73 80.65 -35.87
N LYS A 224 -89.13 79.50 -35.30
CA LYS A 224 -90.55 79.23 -34.99
C LYS A 224 -91.10 80.24 -33.97
N SER A 225 -90.35 80.56 -32.92
CA SER A 225 -90.78 81.53 -31.91
C SER A 225 -90.83 82.97 -32.44
N GLU A 226 -89.93 83.33 -33.36
CA GLU A 226 -89.99 84.61 -34.09
C GLU A 226 -91.20 84.68 -35.03
N LEU A 227 -91.52 83.58 -35.72
CA LEU A 227 -92.72 83.51 -36.57
C LEU A 227 -94.01 83.48 -35.75
N GLU A 228 -94.03 82.84 -34.58
CA GLU A 228 -95.16 82.90 -33.64
C GLU A 228 -95.31 84.30 -33.02
N ALA A 229 -94.21 85.00 -32.72
CA ALA A 229 -94.25 86.41 -32.31
C ALA A 229 -94.76 87.33 -33.43
N GLN A 230 -94.27 87.14 -34.67
CA GLN A 230 -94.77 87.87 -35.85
C GLN A 230 -96.24 87.56 -36.14
N LEU A 231 -96.71 86.33 -35.91
CA LEU A 231 -98.12 85.97 -35.99
C LEU A 231 -98.92 86.75 -34.95
N VAL A 232 -98.49 86.73 -33.69
CA VAL A 232 -99.14 87.46 -32.58
C VAL A 232 -99.13 88.98 -32.80
N ASP A 233 -98.07 89.57 -33.34
CA ASP A 233 -98.03 90.97 -33.74
C ASP A 233 -99.00 91.28 -34.90
N LYS A 234 -99.20 90.33 -35.83
CA LYS A 234 -100.18 90.46 -36.91
C LYS A 234 -101.61 90.25 -36.43
N GLU A 235 -101.84 89.36 -35.48
CA GLU A 235 -103.12 89.19 -34.78
C GLU A 235 -103.44 90.45 -33.95
N GLN A 236 -102.47 91.06 -33.28
CA GLN A 236 -102.62 92.36 -32.61
C GLN A 236 -102.91 93.50 -33.61
N GLN A 237 -102.27 93.54 -34.78
CA GLN A 237 -102.57 94.53 -35.82
C GLN A 237 -103.97 94.31 -36.44
N ILE A 238 -104.41 93.06 -36.58
CA ILE A 238 -105.79 92.73 -36.96
C ILE A 238 -106.76 93.15 -35.87
N HIS A 239 -106.43 92.94 -34.59
CA HIS A 239 -107.22 93.42 -33.46
C HIS A 239 -107.29 94.94 -33.42
N GLN A 240 -106.20 95.68 -33.65
CA GLN A 240 -106.20 97.14 -33.75
C GLN A 240 -107.02 97.64 -34.96
N ILE A 241 -107.03 96.93 -36.08
CA ILE A 241 -107.92 97.26 -37.21
C ILE A 241 -109.38 96.98 -36.84
N GLN A 242 -109.68 95.88 -36.15
CA GLN A 242 -111.01 95.59 -35.62
C GLN A 242 -111.44 96.61 -34.56
N GLU A 243 -110.51 97.10 -33.73
CA GLU A 243 -110.71 98.12 -32.70
C GLU A 243 -110.98 99.49 -33.33
N ILE A 244 -110.21 99.89 -34.35
CA ILE A 244 -110.48 101.11 -35.14
C ILE A 244 -111.81 101.02 -35.92
N MET A 245 -112.21 99.84 -36.38
CA MET A 245 -113.54 99.62 -36.96
C MET A 245 -114.65 99.71 -35.89
N ARG A 246 -114.41 99.16 -34.71
CA ARG A 246 -115.33 99.21 -33.56
C ARG A 246 -115.51 100.63 -33.03
N ASP A 247 -114.44 101.41 -32.96
CA ASP A 247 -114.45 102.84 -32.60
C ASP A 247 -115.15 103.71 -33.66
N GLN A 248 -115.45 103.18 -34.85
CA GLN A 248 -116.34 103.79 -35.85
C GLN A 248 -117.78 103.25 -35.82
N GLU A 249 -118.03 102.11 -35.17
CA GLU A 249 -119.33 101.45 -35.06
C GLU A 249 -119.81 101.43 -33.58
N SER A 250 -120.13 102.63 -33.08
CA SER A 250 -120.56 102.97 -31.70
C SER A 250 -119.42 103.04 -30.68
N GLN A 251 -119.21 104.12 -29.91
CA GLN A 251 -120.06 105.28 -29.58
C GLN A 251 -121.44 104.96 -28.97
N GLU A 252 -121.54 103.86 -28.25
CA GLU A 252 -122.54 103.60 -27.20
C GLU A 252 -121.93 102.59 -26.21
N ASP A 253 -121.40 103.10 -25.08
CA ASP A 253 -120.72 102.34 -24.02
C ASP A 253 -121.68 101.46 -23.21
N ASP A 254 -121.25 100.24 -22.86
CA ASP A 254 -121.30 99.62 -21.52
C ASP A 254 -120.79 98.16 -21.63
N ARG A 255 -119.80 97.62 -20.90
CA ARG A 255 -119.44 97.66 -19.45
C ARG A 255 -120.57 97.08 -18.59
N VAL A 256 -120.39 96.11 -17.69
CA VAL A 256 -119.23 95.38 -17.12
C VAL A 256 -119.59 93.87 -17.08
N ASP A 257 -118.83 92.87 -16.62
CA ASP A 257 -117.92 92.77 -15.47
C ASP A 257 -116.85 91.67 -15.64
N THR A 258 -115.75 91.86 -14.90
CA THR A 258 -114.75 90.83 -14.53
C THR A 258 -114.70 90.83 -12.98
N PRO A 259 -113.75 90.23 -12.20
CA PRO A 259 -112.53 89.48 -12.53
C PRO A 259 -112.35 88.23 -11.61
N THR A 260 -111.08 87.88 -11.27
CA THR A 260 -110.68 87.22 -10.00
C THR A 260 -110.89 85.69 -9.90
N GLN A 261 -109.90 84.84 -9.54
CA GLN A 261 -108.44 84.98 -9.31
C GLN A 261 -107.80 83.58 -9.26
N GLU A 262 -106.50 83.44 -9.64
CA GLU A 262 -105.40 82.71 -8.93
C GLU A 262 -105.55 81.21 -8.49
N LYS A 263 -104.53 80.39 -8.17
CA LYS A 263 -103.03 80.31 -8.19
C LYS A 263 -102.71 78.79 -8.04
N SER A 264 -101.53 78.18 -8.19
CA SER A 264 -100.10 78.51 -8.43
C SER A 264 -99.40 77.19 -8.88
N ASN A 265 -98.26 77.07 -9.60
CA ASN A 265 -97.01 77.86 -9.74
C ASN A 265 -96.08 77.80 -8.50
N PRO A 266 -94.75 78.08 -8.57
CA PRO A 266 -93.75 78.06 -9.67
C PRO A 266 -92.97 76.70 -9.67
N LEU A 267 -91.76 76.43 -10.20
CA LEU A 267 -90.63 77.15 -10.86
C LEU A 267 -90.21 76.34 -12.13
N ARG A 268 -89.53 76.80 -13.21
CA ARG A 268 -88.85 78.05 -13.64
C ARG A 268 -87.35 78.27 -13.26
N GLU A 269 -86.50 78.42 -14.31
CA GLU A 269 -85.16 79.09 -14.37
C GLU A 269 -83.93 78.40 -13.69
N VAL A 270 -82.65 78.63 -14.08
CA VAL A 270 -82.04 79.50 -15.12
C VAL A 270 -80.77 78.91 -15.79
N GLU A 271 -80.59 79.27 -17.07
CA GLU A 271 -79.41 79.62 -17.94
C GLU A 271 -77.93 79.55 -17.41
N VAL A 272 -76.92 79.11 -18.22
CA VAL A 272 -75.87 79.93 -18.95
C VAL A 272 -74.54 80.10 -18.17
N ASP A 273 -73.30 80.12 -18.72
CA ASP A 273 -72.81 80.17 -20.12
C ASP A 273 -71.44 79.45 -20.40
N GLU A 274 -71.05 79.45 -21.69
CA GLU A 274 -69.71 79.48 -22.32
C GLU A 274 -68.59 78.41 -22.10
N GLU A 275 -67.72 78.35 -23.14
CA GLU A 275 -66.48 77.57 -23.33
C GLU A 275 -65.28 78.57 -23.17
N PRO A 276 -64.08 78.52 -23.81
CA PRO A 276 -63.32 77.44 -24.48
C PRO A 276 -61.80 77.37 -24.12
N HIS A 277 -61.04 76.58 -24.89
CA HIS A 277 -59.58 76.64 -25.19
C HIS A 277 -58.57 75.67 -24.51
N GLN A 278 -57.39 75.59 -25.12
CA GLN A 278 -56.44 74.45 -25.13
C GLN A 278 -55.01 74.86 -24.73
N LYS A 279 -54.17 73.91 -24.23
CA LYS A 279 -52.86 73.50 -24.84
C LYS A 279 -51.94 72.64 -23.91
N ASN A 280 -51.59 71.45 -24.39
CA ASN A 280 -50.21 70.95 -24.65
C ASN A 280 -48.99 71.47 -23.84
N LEU A 281 -48.29 70.58 -23.10
CA LEU A 281 -46.89 70.07 -23.33
C LEU A 281 -46.08 69.71 -22.05
N HIS A 282 -45.31 68.60 -22.17
CA HIS A 282 -44.12 68.12 -21.41
C HIS A 282 -44.11 68.03 -19.87
N GLU A 283 -43.16 67.34 -19.20
CA GLU A 283 -42.46 66.04 -19.35
C GLU A 283 -41.37 65.93 -18.24
N ASP A 284 -41.15 64.73 -17.67
CA ASP A 284 -40.12 64.39 -16.65
C ASP A 284 -40.18 65.16 -15.29
N ILE A 285 -39.77 64.62 -14.13
CA ILE A 285 -38.55 63.86 -13.81
C ILE A 285 -38.77 62.66 -12.85
N ILE A 286 -37.90 61.67 -13.06
CA ILE A 286 -37.61 60.41 -12.35
C ILE A 286 -37.44 60.56 -10.82
N GLU A 287 -38.02 59.64 -10.02
CA GLU A 287 -37.28 58.74 -9.09
C GLU A 287 -38.19 57.74 -8.35
N HIS A 288 -38.01 56.44 -8.63
CA HIS A 288 -38.38 55.28 -7.80
C HIS A 288 -37.53 54.10 -8.27
N SER A 289 -36.56 53.63 -7.48
CA SER A 289 -35.72 52.47 -7.88
C SER A 289 -34.97 51.79 -6.72
N VAL A 290 -35.16 50.47 -6.66
CA VAL A 290 -34.37 49.40 -6.01
C VAL A 290 -33.92 49.54 -4.54
N ASP A 291 -34.30 48.54 -3.75
CA ASP A 291 -33.49 48.06 -2.64
C ASP A 291 -32.06 47.73 -3.13
N ASN A 292 -31.04 48.22 -2.42
CA ASN A 292 -29.69 47.67 -2.52
C ASN A 292 -29.00 47.72 -1.15
N PHE A 293 -28.72 46.54 -0.61
CA PHE A 293 -28.13 46.34 0.71
C PHE A 293 -26.60 46.21 0.57
N ILE A 294 -25.86 47.21 1.06
CA ILE A 294 -24.40 47.14 1.20
C ILE A 294 -24.02 47.53 2.64
N PRO A 295 -23.26 46.70 3.40
CA PRO A 295 -22.85 47.02 4.77
C PRO A 295 -21.78 48.13 4.86
N ASN A 296 -21.57 48.63 6.08
CA ASN A 296 -20.44 49.50 6.41
C ASN A 296 -19.08 48.77 6.22
N ASP A 297 -18.05 49.56 5.92
CA ASP A 297 -16.66 49.12 5.76
C ASP A 297 -15.90 49.14 7.10
N GLU A 298 -15.59 47.96 7.64
CA GLU A 298 -14.58 47.74 8.68
C GLU A 298 -13.58 46.66 8.20
N SER A 299 -12.80 46.95 7.13
CA SER A 299 -12.00 45.91 6.43
C SER A 299 -10.47 46.00 6.54
N THR A 300 -9.90 46.92 7.34
CA THR A 300 -8.43 47.12 7.41
C THR A 300 -7.69 46.23 8.41
N ASP A 301 -8.21 45.99 9.63
CA ASP A 301 -7.48 45.25 10.68
C ASP A 301 -7.58 43.71 10.53
N GLU A 302 -8.72 43.17 10.07
CA GLU A 302 -8.87 41.72 9.84
C GLU A 302 -7.76 41.12 8.97
N SER A 303 -7.25 41.92 8.02
CA SER A 303 -6.22 41.48 7.07
C SER A 303 -4.88 41.18 7.73
N LEU A 304 -4.52 41.89 8.81
CA LEU A 304 -3.28 41.64 9.55
C LEU A 304 -3.39 40.38 10.40
N GLU A 305 -4.50 40.24 11.14
CA GLU A 305 -4.74 39.10 12.01
C GLU A 305 -4.89 37.78 11.22
N LYS A 306 -5.58 37.81 10.06
CA LYS A 306 -5.68 36.66 9.14
C LYS A 306 -4.32 36.26 8.55
N LEU A 307 -3.40 37.20 8.35
CA LEU A 307 -2.03 36.91 7.88
C LEU A 307 -1.17 36.30 8.99
N GLN A 308 -1.25 36.84 10.20
CA GLN A 308 -0.57 36.34 11.40
C GLN A 308 -1.07 34.93 11.78
N GLN A 309 -2.38 34.69 11.66
CA GLN A 309 -2.98 33.37 11.84
C GLN A 309 -2.49 32.38 10.79
N LYS A 310 -2.46 32.75 9.49
CA LYS A 310 -1.87 31.91 8.42
C LYS A 310 -0.42 31.53 8.70
N LEU A 311 0.42 32.49 9.13
CA LEU A 311 1.81 32.22 9.52
C LEU A 311 1.90 31.23 10.70
N SER A 312 1.00 31.32 11.69
CA SER A 312 0.97 30.41 12.85
C SER A 312 0.57 28.96 12.53
N MET A 313 -0.01 28.71 11.35
CA MET A 313 -0.51 27.41 10.90
C MET A 313 0.39 26.71 9.88
N VAL A 314 1.50 27.31 9.44
CA VAL A 314 2.48 26.64 8.57
C VAL A 314 3.01 25.38 9.27
N GLY A 315 2.82 24.22 8.63
CA GLY A 315 3.19 22.91 9.18
C GLY A 315 2.18 22.28 10.14
N LYS A 316 1.01 22.90 10.38
CA LYS A 316 -0.12 22.31 11.13
C LYS A 316 -1.24 21.96 10.17
N MET A 317 -1.91 20.83 10.40
CA MET A 317 -3.08 20.45 9.60
C MET A 317 -4.23 21.42 9.88
N VAL A 318 -4.56 22.26 8.91
CA VAL A 318 -5.69 23.20 8.98
C VAL A 318 -6.97 22.38 8.82
N ILE A 319 -7.77 22.28 9.88
CA ILE A 319 -9.03 21.55 9.89
C ILE A 319 -10.17 22.56 10.01
N ASP A 320 -10.99 22.69 8.97
CA ASP A 320 -12.18 23.52 9.06
C ASP A 320 -13.17 22.92 10.07
N LEU A 321 -13.69 23.77 10.96
CA LEU A 321 -14.66 23.38 11.99
C LEU A 321 -16.09 23.33 11.44
N LYS A 322 -16.35 23.93 10.27
CA LYS A 322 -17.67 24.02 9.63
C LYS A 322 -17.92 22.97 8.55
N ASP A 323 -16.89 22.24 8.10
CA ASP A 323 -17.01 21.19 7.09
C ASP A 323 -17.88 20.01 7.61
N PRO A 324 -19.02 19.69 6.94
CA PRO A 324 -19.86 18.56 7.33
C PRO A 324 -19.20 17.20 7.05
N ASN A 325 -18.30 17.12 6.06
CA ASN A 325 -17.60 15.89 5.66
C ASN A 325 -16.27 15.70 6.40
N ARG A 326 -15.91 16.60 7.32
CA ARG A 326 -14.71 16.51 8.16
C ARG A 326 -14.64 15.13 8.83
N PRO A 327 -13.49 14.42 8.80
CA PRO A 327 -13.34 13.17 9.52
C PRO A 327 -13.50 13.35 11.04
N ARG A 328 -14.51 12.68 11.61
CA ARG A 328 -14.89 12.71 13.03
C ARG A 328 -14.54 11.38 13.69
N PHE A 329 -13.26 11.18 13.96
CA PHE A 329 -12.80 9.99 14.69
C PHE A 329 -13.37 9.96 16.11
N THR A 330 -13.85 8.80 16.57
CA THR A 330 -14.13 8.61 17.99
C THR A 330 -12.84 8.57 18.81
N LEU A 331 -12.95 8.78 20.12
CA LEU A 331 -11.80 8.69 21.03
C LEU A 331 -11.17 7.28 21.07
N ASN A 332 -11.91 6.24 20.65
CA ASN A 332 -11.39 4.89 20.51
C ASN A 332 -10.70 4.67 19.16
N GLU A 333 -11.28 5.10 18.03
CA GLU A 333 -10.58 5.09 16.73
C GLU A 333 -9.25 5.84 16.80
N LEU A 334 -9.22 7.01 17.44
CA LEU A 334 -7.98 7.76 17.62
C LEU A 334 -6.96 6.96 18.45
N ARG A 335 -7.37 6.27 19.51
CA ARG A 335 -6.47 5.38 20.28
C ARG A 335 -5.95 4.22 19.44
N THR A 336 -6.82 3.56 18.68
CA THR A 336 -6.46 2.46 17.78
C THR A 336 -5.44 2.93 16.74
N VAL A 337 -5.71 4.01 16.00
CA VAL A 337 -4.79 4.57 15.00
C VAL A 337 -3.46 5.04 15.64
N LEU A 338 -3.48 5.58 16.87
CA LEU A 338 -2.25 5.96 17.59
C LEU A 338 -1.42 4.73 18.01
N LEU A 339 -2.07 3.61 18.36
CA LEU A 339 -1.44 2.33 18.69
C LEU A 339 -0.89 1.63 17.44
N GLU A 340 -1.70 1.47 16.39
CA GLU A 340 -1.29 0.92 15.09
C GLU A 340 -0.09 1.69 14.52
N ARG A 341 -0.13 3.02 14.54
CA ARG A 341 0.99 3.89 14.13
C ARG A 341 2.24 3.66 15.00
N ASN A 342 2.09 3.37 16.29
CA ASN A 342 3.24 3.07 17.16
C ASN A 342 3.81 1.68 16.85
N GLU A 343 2.97 0.68 16.65
CA GLU A 343 3.37 -0.67 16.27
C GLU A 343 4.05 -0.69 14.88
N LEU A 344 3.48 0.04 13.91
CA LEU A 344 4.06 0.25 12.58
C LEU A 344 5.40 1.00 12.65
N LYS A 345 5.60 1.92 13.61
CA LYS A 345 6.91 2.53 13.85
C LYS A 345 7.93 1.52 14.37
N THR A 346 7.56 0.67 15.32
CA THR A 346 8.45 -0.40 15.81
C THR A 346 8.82 -1.38 14.69
N LYS A 347 7.85 -1.79 13.87
CA LYS A 347 8.08 -2.63 12.69
C LYS A 347 8.94 -1.94 11.63
N LEU A 348 8.72 -0.64 11.38
CA LEU A 348 9.54 0.15 10.47
C LEU A 348 10.99 0.21 10.93
N ILE A 349 11.26 0.46 12.21
CA ILE A 349 12.62 0.49 12.77
C ILE A 349 13.31 -0.87 12.58
N ALA A 350 12.64 -1.98 12.91
CA ALA A 350 13.20 -3.33 12.73
C ALA A 350 13.47 -3.67 11.25
N VAL A 351 12.61 -3.23 10.33
CA VAL A 351 12.82 -3.43 8.88
C VAL A 351 13.89 -2.48 8.33
N GLU A 352 14.04 -1.27 8.85
CA GLU A 352 15.14 -0.35 8.51
C GLU A 352 16.50 -0.85 9.03
N GLU A 353 16.51 -1.55 10.16
CA GLU A 353 17.67 -2.25 10.74
C GLU A 353 18.05 -3.47 9.87
N GLU A 354 17.11 -4.36 9.56
CA GLU A 354 17.32 -5.49 8.65
C GLU A 354 17.81 -5.02 7.26
N LEU A 355 17.19 -3.97 6.70
CA LEU A 355 17.63 -3.37 5.43
C LEU A 355 18.99 -2.66 5.52
N ALA A 356 19.49 -2.32 6.71
CA ALA A 356 20.82 -1.72 6.87
C ALA A 356 21.94 -2.76 6.66
N ASP A 357 21.72 -4.01 7.10
CA ASP A 357 22.66 -5.12 6.90
C ASP A 357 22.77 -5.53 5.43
N TYR A 358 21.64 -5.57 4.72
CA TYR A 358 21.62 -5.87 3.28
C TYR A 358 22.07 -4.70 2.39
N LYS A 359 22.37 -3.52 2.94
CA LYS A 359 22.73 -2.34 2.14
C LYS A 359 24.19 -2.37 1.66
N PRO A 360 24.47 -2.44 0.34
CA PRO A 360 25.83 -2.56 -0.15
C PRO A 360 26.70 -1.34 0.22
N LYS A 361 27.91 -1.61 0.72
CA LYS A 361 28.84 -0.62 1.30
C LYS A 361 29.25 0.53 0.36
N SER A 362 28.94 0.42 -0.94
CA SER A 362 29.25 1.43 -1.98
C SER A 362 28.55 2.78 -1.82
N GLN A 363 27.53 2.92 -0.95
CA GLN A 363 26.77 4.18 -0.77
C GLN A 363 27.01 4.93 0.55
N ARG A 364 27.93 4.49 1.43
CA ARG A 364 28.18 5.18 2.72
C ARG A 364 28.92 6.54 2.61
N THR A 365 29.45 6.91 1.44
CA THR A 365 30.31 8.10 1.26
C THR A 365 29.61 9.35 0.70
N LYS A 366 28.44 9.75 1.24
CA LYS A 366 27.86 11.11 1.04
C LYS A 366 26.69 11.48 1.97
N LYS A 367 26.97 11.75 3.25
CA LYS A 367 26.28 12.77 4.09
C LYS A 367 27.07 12.99 5.40
N LYS A 368 27.09 14.23 5.89
CA LYS A 368 27.58 14.60 7.23
C LYS A 368 26.40 14.62 8.21
N GLY A 369 26.67 14.43 9.49
CA GLY A 369 25.73 14.62 10.60
C GLY A 369 26.09 13.71 11.77
N ASP A 370 26.31 14.29 12.95
CA ASP A 370 26.85 13.59 14.11
C ASP A 370 25.84 12.62 14.75
N SER A 371 26.31 11.43 15.11
CA SER A 371 26.04 10.81 16.41
C SER A 371 27.04 9.67 16.65
N TYR A 372 27.63 9.62 17.86
CA TYR A 372 28.56 8.58 18.27
C TYR A 372 27.83 7.61 19.21
N THR A 373 27.16 6.60 18.65
CA THR A 373 26.60 5.48 19.43
C THR A 373 27.69 4.43 19.59
N GLY A 374 28.32 4.41 20.77
CA GLY A 374 29.52 3.63 21.02
C GLY A 374 29.26 2.15 21.34
N GLU A 375 29.32 1.30 20.32
CA GLU A 375 29.69 -0.11 20.47
C GLU A 375 30.82 -0.44 19.50
N GLU A 376 32.03 -0.61 20.03
CA GLU A 376 33.20 -1.09 19.27
C GLU A 376 33.10 -2.61 19.13
N LEU A 377 32.29 -3.06 18.15
CA LEU A 377 32.16 -4.46 17.79
C LEU A 377 33.55 -5.08 17.56
N PRO A 378 33.90 -6.21 18.23
CA PRO A 378 35.21 -6.83 18.08
C PRO A 378 35.53 -7.13 16.61
N VAL A 379 36.50 -6.42 16.04
CA VAL A 379 36.88 -6.56 14.64
C VAL A 379 37.68 -7.86 14.46
N TYR A 380 36.96 -8.98 14.42
CA TYR A 380 37.40 -10.15 13.68
C TYR A 380 37.49 -9.75 12.21
N GLY A 381 38.67 -9.29 11.81
CA GLY A 381 39.05 -9.19 10.41
C GLY A 381 38.89 -10.55 9.72
N PRO A 382 38.80 -10.59 8.38
CA PRO A 382 38.59 -11.84 7.65
C PRO A 382 39.56 -12.90 8.14
N ILE A 383 39.04 -14.03 8.64
CA ILE A 383 39.86 -15.13 9.16
C ILE A 383 40.98 -15.40 8.15
N ASN A 384 42.23 -15.27 8.63
CA ASN A 384 43.41 -15.50 7.82
C ASN A 384 43.27 -16.88 7.18
N LYS A 385 43.03 -16.91 5.86
CA LYS A 385 42.85 -18.16 5.11
C LYS A 385 44.00 -19.08 5.47
N GLU A 386 43.68 -20.25 6.00
CA GLU A 386 44.69 -21.18 6.52
C GLU A 386 45.81 -21.34 5.48
N PRO A 387 47.08 -21.21 5.88
CA PRO A 387 48.19 -21.27 4.93
C PRO A 387 48.09 -22.59 4.16
N TYR A 388 48.23 -22.51 2.83
CA TYR A 388 47.93 -23.59 1.87
C TYR A 388 48.55 -24.96 2.22
N GLU A 389 49.61 -24.96 3.01
CA GLU A 389 50.32 -26.14 3.52
C GLU A 389 49.56 -26.92 4.61
N LYS A 390 48.58 -26.32 5.29
CA LYS A 390 47.63 -27.02 6.18
C LYS A 390 46.55 -27.77 5.39
N LEU A 391 46.00 -27.13 4.36
CA LEU A 391 44.89 -27.68 3.55
C LEU A 391 45.32 -28.88 2.69
N TYR A 392 46.62 -29.07 2.46
CA TYR A 392 47.17 -30.20 1.71
C TYR A 392 48.42 -30.79 2.40
N PRO A 393 48.25 -31.60 3.48
CA PRO A 393 49.36 -32.26 4.16
C PRO A 393 50.14 -33.17 3.20
N GLY A 394 51.32 -32.69 2.77
CA GLY A 394 52.17 -33.37 1.78
C GLY A 394 52.52 -32.51 0.57
N ARG A 395 51.68 -31.53 0.16
CA ARG A 395 51.99 -30.58 -0.94
C ARG A 395 52.58 -29.26 -0.43
N ARG A 396 53.62 -29.35 0.41
CA ARG A 396 54.47 -28.20 0.74
C ARG A 396 55.13 -27.66 -0.53
N ARG A 397 55.28 -26.33 -0.63
CA ARG A 397 56.06 -25.74 -1.72
C ARG A 397 57.53 -26.15 -1.57
N GLU A 398 58.20 -26.48 -2.69
CA GLU A 398 59.65 -26.74 -2.64
C GLU A 398 60.39 -25.53 -2.07
N SER A 399 61.13 -25.74 -0.97
CA SER A 399 61.85 -24.66 -0.28
C SER A 399 62.87 -23.99 -1.21
N GLY A 400 63.17 -22.71 -0.94
CA GLY A 400 64.22 -21.99 -1.68
C GLY A 400 65.56 -22.74 -1.66
N ILE A 401 65.86 -23.44 -0.57
CA ILE A 401 67.04 -24.31 -0.43
C ILE A 401 66.98 -25.50 -1.40
N ARG A 402 65.86 -26.23 -1.53
CA ARG A 402 65.74 -27.30 -2.54
C ARG A 402 65.95 -26.77 -3.96
N LYS A 403 65.45 -25.57 -4.27
CA LYS A 403 65.66 -24.94 -5.58
C LYS A 403 67.12 -24.52 -5.80
N PHE A 404 67.76 -23.97 -4.78
CA PHE A 404 69.18 -23.61 -4.79
C PHE A 404 70.08 -24.85 -5.01
N PHE A 405 69.84 -25.94 -4.29
CA PHE A 405 70.56 -27.20 -4.50
C PHE A 405 70.25 -27.85 -5.86
N ARG A 406 68.99 -27.82 -6.35
CA ARG A 406 68.65 -28.27 -7.71
C ARG A 406 69.36 -27.44 -8.79
N SER A 407 69.57 -26.14 -8.55
CA SER A 407 70.30 -25.24 -9.44
C SER A 407 71.83 -25.37 -9.36
N LEU A 408 72.38 -25.83 -8.24
CA LEU A 408 73.83 -26.05 -8.06
C LEU A 408 74.30 -27.44 -8.51
N PHE A 409 73.46 -28.47 -8.33
CA PHE A 409 73.84 -29.87 -8.53
C PHE A 409 73.10 -30.56 -9.70
N GLY A 410 72.34 -29.82 -10.50
CA GLY A 410 71.99 -30.19 -11.87
C GLY A 410 71.14 -31.45 -12.07
N THR A 411 70.48 -31.97 -11.03
CA THR A 411 69.71 -33.23 -11.12
C THR A 411 68.34 -33.02 -11.75
N SER A 412 68.20 -33.52 -12.99
CA SER A 412 66.93 -33.65 -13.68
C SER A 412 66.05 -34.73 -13.03
N PRO A 413 64.73 -34.51 -12.88
CA PRO A 413 63.82 -35.57 -12.46
C PRO A 413 63.60 -36.55 -13.62
N SER A 414 63.94 -37.82 -13.43
CA SER A 414 63.60 -38.88 -14.37
C SER A 414 62.09 -39.14 -14.37
N THR A 415 61.41 -38.80 -15.46
CA THR A 415 60.00 -39.13 -15.67
C THR A 415 59.85 -40.56 -16.20
N SER A 416 59.32 -41.46 -15.38
CA SER A 416 58.79 -42.77 -15.79
C SER A 416 57.72 -43.25 -14.79
N PRO A 417 56.78 -44.12 -15.22
CA PRO A 417 55.39 -43.97 -14.77
C PRO A 417 54.96 -44.92 -13.65
N VAL A 418 53.92 -44.50 -12.92
CA VAL A 418 53.10 -45.37 -12.08
C VAL A 418 52.40 -46.38 -13.00
N GLN A 419 52.64 -47.68 -12.80
CA GLN A 419 51.94 -48.73 -13.53
C GLN A 419 50.53 -48.95 -12.97
N GLU A 420 49.52 -48.72 -13.81
CA GLU A 420 48.12 -49.01 -13.53
C GLU A 420 47.87 -50.53 -13.50
N ARG A 421 48.07 -51.16 -12.33
CA ARG A 421 47.85 -52.60 -12.16
C ARG A 421 46.38 -52.96 -11.97
N ARG A 422 45.66 -53.11 -13.08
CA ARG A 422 44.42 -53.91 -13.11
C ARG A 422 44.70 -55.39 -12.84
N ARG A 423 44.18 -55.91 -11.73
CA ARG A 423 43.81 -57.33 -11.48
C ARG A 423 42.55 -57.28 -10.60
N SER A 424 41.41 -57.93 -10.86
CA SER A 424 41.02 -59.06 -11.73
C SER A 424 41.50 -60.44 -11.26
N HIS A 425 40.90 -60.92 -10.17
CA HIS A 425 40.76 -62.32 -9.74
C HIS A 425 39.30 -62.49 -9.24
N GLN A 426 38.57 -63.62 -9.33
CA GLN A 426 38.81 -64.96 -9.88
C GLN A 426 40.16 -65.59 -9.52
N HIS A 427 40.25 -66.58 -8.62
CA HIS A 427 39.22 -67.51 -8.14
C HIS A 427 38.68 -67.25 -6.73
#